data_AF-A0A963B3A7-F1
#
_entry.id   AF-A0A963B3A7-F1
#
_cell.length_a   1.000
_cell.length_b   1.000
_cell.length_c   1.000
_cell.angle_alpha   90.00
_cell.angle_beta   90.00
_cell.angle_gamma   90.00
#
_symmetry.space_group_name_H-M   'P 1'
#
loop_
_entity.id
_entity.type
_entity.pdbx_description
1 polymer ?
#
loop_
_entity_poly.entity_id
_entity_poly.type
_entity_poly.pdbx_seq_one_letter_code
_entity_poly.pdbx_strand_id
1 'polypeptide(L)'
;MRADDAFIDLRLNVQEGHNQESFWPSFTDIMTVVVMIFMIAMVVLLLRNIDLVNQLRATMSAEREAMELARSTGEEKENISLRLMAAENELAIRRMQQRELDEANREQKRLIINQTDLIASLQLEIDTLTRAKAQLTTESDSLSQRLERANVRIQSLQQDQQSLLQDLTSTRQQLESSKRQLAGMEHDVASLQALQESTRSEYDALQRSLSERTAELQQAKDAMRSSGFRLNSLQGEYDKLKVEYDKLFRPARSPEGRYQVIVRYSKVDGAPRIEFTTDVASGYETISRAELEQR
;
A
#
# COMPACT_ATOMS: atom_id res chain seq x y z
N MET A 1 88.30 -3.47 154.82
CA MET A 1 88.12 -4.51 155.84
C MET A 1 89.39 -5.34 155.87
N ARG A 2 89.81 -5.85 157.04
CA ARG A 2 90.98 -6.74 157.32
C ARG A 2 91.64 -7.38 156.07
N ALA A 3 92.93 -7.20 155.78
CA ALA A 3 94.12 -7.29 156.63
C ALA A 3 94.36 -8.70 157.20
N ASP A 4 95.64 -9.03 157.28
CA ASP A 4 96.29 -10.14 157.99
C ASP A 4 96.08 -11.54 157.35
N ASP A 5 97.10 -12.20 156.81
CA ASP A 5 98.48 -12.52 157.23
C ASP A 5 98.62 -13.89 157.91
N ALA A 6 99.68 -14.56 157.43
CA ALA A 6 100.60 -15.40 158.19
C ALA A 6 100.16 -16.80 158.69
N PHE A 7 101.22 -17.54 159.06
CA PHE A 7 101.23 -18.77 159.87
C PHE A 7 100.75 -20.05 159.13
N ILE A 8 101.40 -21.23 159.22
CA ILE A 8 102.58 -21.74 159.96
C ILE A 8 103.16 -22.92 159.15
N ASP A 9 104.49 -23.03 159.00
CA ASP A 9 105.29 -24.12 159.60
C ASP A 9 106.79 -23.78 159.60
N LEU A 10 107.52 -24.26 160.61
CA LEU A 10 108.91 -23.95 160.92
C LEU A 10 109.54 -25.13 161.67
N ARG A 11 110.06 -26.15 160.96
CA ARG A 11 110.91 -27.21 161.54
C ARG A 11 111.64 -28.10 160.51
N LEU A 12 112.93 -28.35 160.80
CA LEU A 12 113.77 -29.52 160.47
C LEU A 12 113.67 -30.23 159.09
N ASN A 13 114.84 -30.36 158.44
CA ASN A 13 115.36 -31.60 157.82
C ASN A 13 114.41 -32.31 156.82
N VAL A 14 114.49 -32.08 155.50
CA VAL A 14 115.40 -32.75 154.54
C VAL A 14 115.06 -32.19 153.13
N GLN A 15 115.95 -31.93 152.16
CA GLN A 15 117.39 -32.21 152.07
C GLN A 15 118.26 -31.01 151.55
N GLU A 16 118.79 -31.08 150.32
CA GLU A 16 119.98 -30.37 149.82
C GLU A 16 119.83 -29.96 148.32
N GLY A 17 120.57 -28.99 147.77
CA GLY A 17 121.74 -28.31 148.34
C GLY A 17 122.21 -27.03 147.63
N HIS A 18 123.36 -26.54 148.12
CA HIS A 18 124.02 -25.24 147.93
C HIS A 18 124.10 -24.64 146.50
N ASN A 19 124.01 -23.31 146.29
CA ASN A 19 124.92 -22.22 146.69
C ASN A 19 126.39 -22.39 146.22
N GLN A 20 126.76 -21.78 145.09
CA GLN A 20 127.81 -20.74 145.01
C GLN A 20 128.07 -20.25 143.56
N GLU A 21 128.09 -18.92 143.40
CA GLU A 21 128.87 -18.07 142.47
C GLU A 21 129.35 -18.62 141.10
N SER A 22 128.95 -17.95 139.99
CA SER A 22 129.91 -17.55 138.93
C SER A 22 129.32 -16.63 137.83
N PHE A 23 130.20 -15.74 137.36
CA PHE A 23 130.02 -14.61 136.45
C PHE A 23 129.79 -14.98 134.96
N TRP A 24 129.02 -14.11 134.27
CA TRP A 24 128.94 -13.80 132.81
C TRP A 24 129.49 -14.78 131.75
N PRO A 25 128.61 -15.26 130.85
CA PRO A 25 128.70 -14.89 129.40
C PRO A 25 127.30 -14.63 128.77
N SER A 26 127.07 -14.13 127.54
CA SER A 26 127.91 -13.75 126.38
C SER A 26 127.33 -12.50 125.63
N PHE A 27 127.36 -12.43 124.28
CA PHE A 27 126.83 -11.32 123.44
C PHE A 27 125.97 -11.80 122.24
N THR A 28 125.77 -13.11 122.06
CA THR A 28 125.28 -13.70 120.80
C THR A 28 123.76 -13.64 120.62
N ASP A 29 123.00 -13.64 121.72
CA ASP A 29 121.54 -13.88 121.71
C ASP A 29 120.70 -12.64 121.35
N ILE A 30 121.25 -11.44 121.50
CA ILE A 30 120.60 -10.20 121.02
C ILE A 30 120.73 -10.08 119.50
N MET A 31 121.82 -10.59 118.91
CA MET A 31 122.03 -10.52 117.46
C MET A 31 121.05 -11.42 116.71
N THR A 32 120.79 -12.63 117.20
CA THR A 32 119.82 -13.58 116.60
C THR A 32 118.39 -13.03 116.63
N VAL A 33 117.96 -12.37 117.71
CA VAL A 33 116.64 -11.73 117.82
C VAL A 33 116.50 -10.56 116.85
N VAL A 34 117.51 -9.69 116.76
CA VAL A 34 117.50 -8.58 115.79
C VAL A 34 117.45 -9.11 114.35
N VAL A 35 118.21 -10.16 114.03
CA VAL A 35 118.17 -10.83 112.72
C VAL A 35 116.80 -11.49 112.46
N MET A 36 116.15 -12.08 113.47
CA MET A 36 114.83 -12.69 113.31
C MET A 36 113.73 -11.65 113.03
N ILE A 37 113.76 -10.50 113.73
CA ILE A 37 112.85 -9.38 113.44
C ILE A 37 113.10 -8.84 112.02
N PHE A 38 114.37 -8.73 111.60
CA PHE A 38 114.72 -8.31 110.24
C PHE A 38 114.26 -9.31 109.18
N MET A 39 114.41 -10.61 109.43
CA MET A 39 113.90 -11.70 108.58
C MET A 39 112.36 -11.65 108.46
N ILE A 40 111.63 -11.50 109.57
CA ILE A 40 110.16 -11.41 109.55
C ILE A 40 109.71 -10.14 108.81
N ALA A 41 110.35 -8.99 109.06
CA ALA A 41 110.06 -7.75 108.34
C ALA A 41 110.36 -7.87 106.83
N MET A 42 111.46 -8.54 106.46
CA MET A 42 111.81 -8.83 105.07
C MET A 42 110.81 -9.79 104.42
N VAL A 43 110.37 -10.85 105.11
CA VAL A 43 109.32 -11.77 104.62
C VAL A 43 107.99 -11.06 104.45
N VAL A 44 107.57 -10.19 105.39
CA VAL A 44 106.34 -9.40 105.27
C VAL A 44 106.43 -8.38 104.13
N LEU A 45 107.59 -7.73 103.93
CA LEU A 45 107.83 -6.85 102.78
C LEU A 45 107.82 -7.62 101.46
N LEU A 46 108.39 -8.83 101.41
CA LEU A 46 108.37 -9.70 100.23
C LEU A 46 106.95 -10.18 99.92
N LEU A 47 106.18 -10.65 100.90
CA LEU A 47 104.77 -11.03 100.72
C LEU A 47 103.95 -9.85 100.21
N ARG A 48 104.10 -8.67 100.83
CA ARG A 48 103.39 -7.46 100.38
C ARG A 48 103.84 -6.98 99.00
N ASN A 49 105.12 -7.17 98.63
CA ASN A 49 105.62 -6.88 97.29
C ASN A 49 105.05 -7.87 96.26
N ILE A 50 105.01 -9.16 96.59
CA ILE A 50 104.38 -10.22 95.78
C ILE A 50 102.89 -9.93 95.59
N ASP A 51 102.16 -9.55 96.63
CA ASP A 51 100.74 -9.17 96.52
C ASP A 51 100.55 -7.92 95.66
N LEU A 52 101.40 -6.90 95.80
CA LEU A 52 101.35 -5.70 94.96
C LEU A 52 101.63 -6.03 93.48
N VAL A 53 102.60 -6.91 93.22
CA VAL A 53 102.94 -7.39 91.87
C VAL A 53 101.83 -8.27 91.30
N ASN A 54 101.18 -9.10 92.11
CA ASN A 54 100.05 -9.91 91.71
C ASN A 54 98.81 -9.05 91.41
N GLN A 55 98.53 -8.04 92.23
CA GLN A 55 97.48 -7.05 91.97
C GLN A 55 97.78 -6.26 90.68
N LEU A 56 99.01 -5.77 90.50
CA LEU A 56 99.42 -5.06 89.28
C LEU A 56 99.31 -5.95 88.03
N ARG A 57 99.69 -7.23 88.14
CA ARG A 57 99.53 -8.22 87.07
C ARG A 57 98.07 -8.50 86.76
N ALA A 58 97.21 -8.61 87.77
CA ALA A 58 95.77 -8.82 87.59
C ALA A 58 95.09 -7.58 86.99
N THR A 59 95.50 -6.37 87.37
CA THR A 59 95.00 -5.14 86.72
C THR A 59 95.51 -5.03 85.29
N MET A 60 96.78 -5.36 85.00
CA MET A 60 97.32 -5.37 83.64
C MET A 60 96.72 -6.48 82.76
N SER A 61 96.35 -7.64 83.31
CA SER A 61 95.67 -8.68 82.54
C SER A 61 94.23 -8.30 82.26
N ALA A 62 93.50 -7.78 83.26
CA ALA A 62 92.14 -7.27 83.06
C ALA A 62 92.10 -6.07 82.11
N GLU A 63 93.11 -5.18 82.14
CA GLU A 63 93.25 -4.07 81.19
C GLU A 63 93.52 -4.58 79.77
N ARG A 64 94.36 -5.60 79.59
CA ARG A 64 94.59 -6.24 78.28
C ARG A 64 93.34 -6.93 77.76
N GLU A 65 92.66 -7.72 78.58
CA GLU A 65 91.40 -8.39 78.23
C GLU A 65 90.32 -7.37 77.86
N ALA A 66 90.19 -6.28 78.62
CA ALA A 66 89.27 -5.19 78.31
C ALA A 66 89.66 -4.43 77.02
N MET A 67 90.95 -4.24 76.76
CA MET A 67 91.45 -3.59 75.54
C MET A 67 91.29 -4.48 74.30
N GLU A 68 91.52 -5.78 74.41
CA GLU A 68 91.30 -6.77 73.35
C GLU A 68 89.80 -6.91 73.05
N LEU A 69 88.94 -6.93 74.08
CA LEU A 69 87.48 -6.93 73.92
C LEU A 69 86.97 -5.61 73.32
N ALA A 70 87.48 -4.45 73.77
CA ALA A 70 87.12 -3.15 73.19
C ALA A 70 87.59 -3.04 71.73
N ARG A 71 88.71 -3.68 71.38
CA ARG A 71 89.22 -3.74 70.02
C ARG A 71 88.39 -4.66 69.13
N SER A 72 88.12 -5.90 69.56
CA SER A 72 87.32 -6.85 68.77
C SER A 72 85.90 -6.33 68.57
N THR A 73 85.25 -5.80 69.62
CA THR A 73 83.94 -5.15 69.49
C THR A 73 83.99 -3.87 68.65
N GLY A 74 85.12 -3.16 68.63
CA GLY A 74 85.37 -2.03 67.73
C GLY A 74 85.44 -2.45 66.25
N GLU A 75 86.26 -3.46 65.94
CA GLU A 75 86.43 -4.04 64.59
C GLU A 75 85.12 -4.70 64.10
N GLU A 76 84.37 -5.39 64.98
CA GLU A 76 83.04 -5.91 64.70
C GLU A 76 82.03 -4.79 64.42
N LYS A 77 82.02 -3.73 65.25
CA LYS A 77 81.14 -2.57 65.05
C LYS A 77 81.45 -1.84 63.75
N GLU A 78 82.71 -1.71 63.36
CA GLU A 78 83.12 -1.13 62.08
C GLU A 78 82.64 -1.99 60.90
N ASN A 79 82.86 -3.31 60.95
CA ASN A 79 82.38 -4.25 59.95
C ASN A 79 80.83 -4.24 59.83
N ILE A 80 80.12 -4.20 60.95
CA ILE A 80 78.65 -4.05 60.99
C ILE A 80 78.22 -2.70 60.41
N SER A 81 78.93 -1.61 60.74
CA SER A 81 78.64 -0.27 60.18
C SER A 81 78.83 -0.22 58.67
N LEU A 82 79.90 -0.83 58.15
CA LEU A 82 80.15 -0.93 56.71
C LEU A 82 79.09 -1.77 56.00
N ARG A 83 78.66 -2.90 56.59
CA ARG A 83 77.55 -3.72 56.08
C ARG A 83 76.22 -2.97 56.11
N LEU A 84 75.96 -2.21 57.17
CA LEU A 84 74.76 -1.38 57.31
C LEU A 84 74.73 -0.32 56.21
N MET A 85 75.81 0.45 56.02
CA MET A 85 75.93 1.44 54.94
C MET A 85 75.75 0.81 53.54
N ALA A 86 76.32 -0.38 53.30
CA ALA A 86 76.15 -1.09 52.04
C ALA A 86 74.68 -1.52 51.82
N ALA A 87 74.02 -2.06 52.84
CA ALA A 87 72.61 -2.46 52.79
C ALA A 87 71.67 -1.24 52.67
N GLU A 88 71.96 -0.12 53.33
CA GLU A 88 71.23 1.14 53.20
C GLU A 88 71.35 1.72 51.78
N ASN A 89 72.53 1.64 51.16
CA ASN A 89 72.74 2.05 49.78
C ASN A 89 72.01 1.12 48.80
N GLU A 90 72.05 -0.21 48.98
CA GLU A 90 71.24 -1.12 48.16
C GLU A 90 69.75 -0.80 48.33
N LEU A 91 69.26 -0.61 49.55
CA LEU A 91 67.86 -0.22 49.80
C LEU A 91 67.50 1.12 49.13
N ALA A 92 68.42 2.10 49.09
CA ALA A 92 68.21 3.36 48.38
C ALA A 92 68.09 3.15 46.86
N ILE A 93 68.97 2.34 46.26
CA ILE A 93 68.94 1.99 44.83
C ILE A 93 67.66 1.21 44.50
N ARG A 94 67.29 0.21 45.30
CA ARG A 94 66.05 -0.56 45.11
C ARG A 94 64.80 0.33 45.20
N ARG A 95 64.76 1.27 46.14
CA ARG A 95 63.68 2.27 46.27
C ARG A 95 63.64 3.23 45.07
N MET A 96 64.78 3.59 44.49
CA MET A 96 64.84 4.39 43.26
C MET A 96 64.27 3.61 42.08
N GLN A 97 64.73 2.37 41.86
CA GLN A 97 64.21 1.47 40.81
C GLN A 97 62.71 1.23 40.95
N GLN A 98 62.20 1.03 42.17
CA GLN A 98 60.75 0.92 42.42
C GLN A 98 59.98 2.17 42.02
N ARG A 99 60.49 3.37 42.33
CA ARG A 99 59.84 4.64 41.93
C ARG A 99 59.82 4.84 40.42
N GLU A 100 60.90 4.49 39.72
CA GLU A 100 60.96 4.56 38.26
C GLU A 100 59.96 3.60 37.62
N LEU A 101 59.89 2.36 38.11
CA LEU A 101 58.91 1.37 37.67
C LEU A 101 57.48 1.79 38.02
N ASP A 102 57.23 2.39 39.18
CA ASP A 102 55.92 2.91 39.57
C ASP A 102 55.47 4.07 38.67
N GLU A 103 56.37 4.99 38.31
CA GLU A 103 56.03 6.11 37.43
C GLU A 103 55.78 5.63 35.99
N ALA A 104 56.64 4.75 35.45
CA ALA A 104 56.39 4.11 34.15
C ALA A 104 55.05 3.35 34.12
N ASN A 105 54.70 2.64 35.20
CA ASN A 105 53.40 2.00 35.35
C ASN A 105 52.23 3.01 35.41
N ARG A 106 52.41 4.19 36.01
CA ARG A 106 51.40 5.26 36.02
C ARG A 106 51.21 5.87 34.64
N GLU A 107 52.29 6.13 33.91
CA GLU A 107 52.23 6.61 32.52
C GLU A 107 51.53 5.59 31.61
N GLN A 108 51.89 4.30 31.71
CA GLN A 108 51.23 3.24 30.94
C GLN A 108 49.74 3.14 31.31
N LYS A 109 49.37 3.23 32.59
CA LYS A 109 47.95 3.25 33.02
C LYS A 109 47.19 4.46 32.46
N ARG A 110 47.79 5.66 32.46
CA ARG A 110 47.20 6.86 31.83
C ARG A 110 46.99 6.66 30.33
N LEU A 111 47.96 6.08 29.62
CA LEU A 111 47.84 5.77 28.20
C LEU A 111 46.71 4.76 27.93
N ILE A 112 46.60 3.70 28.74
CA ILE A 112 45.52 2.71 28.63
C ILE A 112 44.15 3.35 28.86
N ILE A 113 44.01 4.25 29.84
CA ILE A 113 42.76 4.99 30.09
C ILE A 113 42.40 5.83 28.88
N ASN A 114 43.31 6.67 28.38
CA ASN A 114 43.10 7.51 27.21
C ASN A 114 42.73 6.68 25.96
N GLN A 115 43.37 5.53 25.76
CA GLN A 115 43.04 4.60 24.67
C GLN A 115 41.66 3.96 24.85
N THR A 116 41.28 3.62 26.08
CA THR A 116 39.96 3.05 26.40
C THR A 116 38.86 4.06 26.14
N ASP A 117 39.04 5.32 26.55
CA ASP A 117 38.12 6.42 26.29
C ASP A 117 37.96 6.71 24.79
N LEU A 118 39.09 6.70 24.05
CA LEU A 118 39.07 6.81 22.59
C LEU A 118 38.30 5.65 21.93
N ILE A 119 38.57 4.41 22.34
CA ILE A 119 37.86 3.22 21.83
C ILE A 119 36.36 3.33 22.13
N ALA A 120 35.96 3.76 23.32
CA ALA A 120 34.54 3.96 23.68
C ALA A 120 33.89 5.05 22.79
N SER A 121 34.58 6.15 22.52
CA SER A 121 34.08 7.22 21.63
C SER A 121 33.90 6.74 20.18
N LEU A 122 34.86 5.96 19.66
CA LEU A 122 34.81 5.39 18.32
C LEU A 122 33.73 4.30 18.20
N GLN A 123 33.48 3.53 19.26
CA GLN A 123 32.37 2.58 19.31
C GLN A 123 31.02 3.29 19.25
N LEU A 124 30.85 4.39 19.99
CA LEU A 124 29.65 5.24 19.90
C LEU A 124 29.48 5.83 18.49
N GLU A 125 30.56 6.30 17.86
CA GLU A 125 30.52 6.79 16.49
C GLU A 125 30.10 5.69 15.50
N ILE A 126 30.71 4.51 15.58
CA ILE A 126 30.34 3.33 14.76
C ILE A 126 28.86 2.97 14.94
N ASP A 127 28.35 2.98 16.17
CA ASP A 127 26.93 2.74 16.46
C ASP A 127 26.02 3.79 15.81
N THR A 128 26.38 5.08 15.89
CA THR A 128 25.60 6.15 15.26
C THR A 128 25.62 6.06 13.74
N LEU A 129 26.78 5.79 13.13
CA LEU A 129 26.93 5.59 11.69
C LEU A 129 26.18 4.33 11.21
N THR A 130 26.16 3.27 12.02
CA THR A 130 25.41 2.04 11.71
C THR A 130 23.90 2.30 11.72
N ARG A 131 23.39 3.07 12.68
CA ARG A 131 21.97 3.50 12.72
C ARG A 131 21.62 4.41 11.53
N ALA A 132 22.47 5.40 11.23
CA ALA A 132 22.27 6.30 10.09
C ALA A 132 22.27 5.54 8.75
N LYS A 133 23.19 4.59 8.57
CA LYS A 133 23.22 3.69 7.41
C LYS A 133 21.93 2.87 7.30
N ALA A 134 21.46 2.27 8.38
CA ALA A 134 20.22 1.51 8.39
C ALA A 134 19.00 2.38 8.02
N GLN A 135 18.91 3.60 8.55
CA GLN A 135 17.87 4.57 8.18
C GLN A 135 17.92 4.90 6.67
N LEU A 136 19.09 5.25 6.13
CA LEU A 136 19.27 5.54 4.70
C LEU A 136 18.94 4.35 3.80
N THR A 137 19.26 3.11 4.22
CA THR A 137 18.81 1.90 3.51
C THR A 137 17.28 1.81 3.49
N THR A 138 16.60 1.97 4.63
CA THR A 138 15.13 1.92 4.66
C THR A 138 14.47 3.05 3.85
N GLU A 139 15.07 4.24 3.83
CA GLU A 139 14.59 5.35 3.01
C GLU A 139 14.76 5.04 1.51
N SER A 140 15.95 4.56 1.11
CA SER A 140 16.25 4.12 -0.27
C SER A 140 15.29 3.03 -0.75
N ASP A 141 14.99 2.03 0.08
CA ASP A 141 14.01 0.99 -0.23
C ASP A 141 12.60 1.57 -0.40
N SER A 142 12.20 2.50 0.48
CA SER A 142 10.89 3.16 0.41
C SER A 142 10.76 4.04 -0.85
N LEU A 143 11.82 4.74 -1.25
CA LEU A 143 11.88 5.56 -2.46
C LEU A 143 11.83 4.69 -3.71
N SER A 144 12.55 3.56 -3.71
CA SER A 144 12.53 2.58 -4.79
C SER A 144 11.14 1.98 -4.99
N GLN A 145 10.44 1.61 -3.90
CA GLN A 145 9.05 1.16 -3.97
C GLN A 145 8.08 2.26 -4.46
N ARG A 146 8.30 3.53 -4.07
CA ARG A 146 7.49 4.66 -4.56
C ARG A 146 7.71 4.92 -6.05
N LEU A 147 8.95 4.82 -6.53
CA LEU A 147 9.31 4.95 -7.94
C LEU A 147 8.67 3.83 -8.76
N GLU A 148 8.70 2.58 -8.29
CA GLU A 148 8.07 1.47 -8.98
C GLU A 148 6.54 1.62 -9.09
N ARG A 149 5.88 2.03 -7.98
CA ARG A 149 4.44 2.34 -8.01
C ARG A 149 4.11 3.50 -8.96
N ALA A 150 4.99 4.50 -9.06
CA ALA A 150 4.82 5.60 -10.00
C ALA A 150 4.97 5.14 -11.46
N ASN A 151 5.95 4.29 -11.77
CA ASN A 151 6.14 3.70 -13.09
C ASN A 151 4.89 2.90 -13.53
N VAL A 152 4.38 2.00 -12.66
CA VAL A 152 3.16 1.23 -12.92
C VAL A 152 1.96 2.16 -13.16
N ARG A 153 1.85 3.27 -12.40
CA ARG A 153 0.77 4.24 -12.60
C ARG A 153 0.91 5.04 -13.91
N ILE A 154 2.13 5.38 -14.32
CA ILE A 154 2.40 6.01 -15.63
C ILE A 154 2.00 5.05 -16.75
N GLN A 155 2.39 3.77 -16.67
CA GLN A 155 2.03 2.76 -17.66
C GLN A 155 0.51 2.56 -17.75
N SER A 156 -0.20 2.52 -16.62
CA SER A 156 -1.67 2.46 -16.61
C SER A 156 -2.29 3.68 -17.28
N LEU A 157 -1.82 4.89 -16.96
CA LEU A 157 -2.35 6.13 -17.53
C LEU A 157 -2.07 6.25 -19.03
N GLN A 158 -0.95 5.70 -19.51
CA GLN A 158 -0.66 5.60 -20.95
C GLN A 158 -1.62 4.64 -21.66
N GLN A 159 -1.94 3.51 -21.04
CA GLN A 159 -2.94 2.57 -21.56
C GLN A 159 -4.35 3.19 -21.56
N ASP A 160 -4.75 3.86 -20.47
CA ASP A 160 -6.01 4.61 -20.34
C ASP A 160 -6.12 5.73 -21.40
N GLN A 161 -5.01 6.42 -21.69
CA GLN A 161 -4.96 7.43 -22.76
C GLN A 161 -5.13 6.81 -24.15
N GLN A 162 -4.53 5.64 -24.40
CA GLN A 162 -4.62 4.95 -25.68
C GLN A 162 -6.04 4.42 -25.95
N SER A 163 -6.71 3.84 -24.94
CA SER A 163 -8.11 3.42 -25.08
C SER A 163 -9.03 4.62 -25.30
N LEU A 164 -8.85 5.72 -24.55
CA LEU A 164 -9.65 6.93 -24.72
C LEU A 164 -9.48 7.57 -26.12
N LEU A 165 -8.29 7.50 -26.72
CA LEU A 165 -8.07 7.93 -28.11
C LEU A 165 -8.74 7.02 -29.13
N GLN A 166 -8.80 5.71 -28.86
CA GLN A 166 -9.52 4.75 -29.69
C GLN A 166 -11.05 4.98 -29.60
N ASP A 167 -11.58 5.22 -28.41
CA ASP A 167 -12.99 5.55 -28.16
C ASP A 167 -13.38 6.90 -28.78
N LEU A 168 -12.52 7.91 -28.70
CA LEU A 168 -12.72 9.20 -29.39
C LEU A 168 -12.77 9.01 -30.92
N THR A 169 -12.01 8.04 -31.45
CA THR A 169 -11.99 7.75 -32.88
C THR A 169 -13.24 6.98 -33.31
N SER A 170 -13.68 5.98 -32.54
CA SER A 170 -14.88 5.20 -32.83
C SER A 170 -16.15 6.06 -32.72
N THR A 171 -16.27 6.88 -31.67
CA THR A 171 -17.39 7.83 -31.50
C THR A 171 -17.44 8.88 -32.61
N ARG A 172 -16.29 9.39 -33.08
CA ARG A 172 -16.23 10.26 -34.27
C ARG A 172 -16.72 9.55 -35.53
N GLN A 173 -16.33 8.29 -35.75
CA GLN A 173 -16.80 7.51 -36.90
C GLN A 173 -18.32 7.24 -36.84
N GLN A 174 -18.86 6.95 -35.64
CA GLN A 174 -20.30 6.81 -35.41
C GLN A 174 -21.07 8.12 -35.63
N LEU A 175 -20.51 9.26 -35.22
CA LEU A 175 -21.10 10.57 -35.47
C LEU A 175 -21.16 10.88 -36.97
N GLU A 176 -20.09 10.59 -37.72
CA GLU A 176 -20.07 10.79 -39.17
C GLU A 176 -20.96 9.82 -39.94
N SER A 177 -21.13 8.56 -39.48
CA SER A 177 -22.11 7.66 -40.09
C SER A 177 -23.54 8.10 -39.80
N SER A 178 -23.84 8.54 -38.57
CA SER A 178 -25.15 9.08 -38.19
C SER A 178 -25.50 10.36 -38.97
N LYS A 179 -24.55 11.29 -39.18
CA LYS A 179 -24.73 12.46 -40.06
C LYS A 179 -25.08 12.07 -41.49
N ARG A 180 -24.41 11.05 -42.05
CA ARG A 180 -24.73 10.56 -43.41
C ARG A 180 -26.11 9.91 -43.49
N GLN A 181 -26.52 9.19 -42.44
CA GLN A 181 -27.87 8.64 -42.34
C GLN A 181 -28.93 9.75 -42.27
N LEU A 182 -28.70 10.79 -41.47
CA LEU A 182 -29.57 11.97 -41.42
C LEU A 182 -29.71 12.65 -42.78
N ALA A 183 -28.60 12.93 -43.47
CA ALA A 183 -28.62 13.53 -44.81
C ALA A 183 -29.35 12.64 -45.85
N GLY A 184 -29.25 11.31 -45.72
CA GLY A 184 -30.03 10.36 -46.53
C GLY A 184 -31.53 10.45 -46.23
N MET A 185 -31.91 10.43 -44.94
CA MET A 185 -33.30 10.56 -44.51
C MET A 185 -33.92 11.92 -44.87
N GLU A 186 -33.15 13.01 -44.85
CA GLU A 186 -33.58 14.32 -45.33
C GLU A 186 -33.88 14.30 -46.85
N HIS A 187 -33.04 13.61 -47.63
CA HIS A 187 -33.29 13.41 -49.06
C HIS A 187 -34.52 12.52 -49.33
N ASP A 188 -34.67 11.42 -48.58
CA ASP A 188 -35.81 10.53 -48.68
C ASP A 188 -37.12 11.27 -48.37
N VAL A 189 -37.16 12.07 -47.29
CA VAL A 189 -38.31 12.91 -46.94
C VAL A 189 -38.64 13.91 -48.04
N ALA A 190 -37.65 14.58 -48.62
CA ALA A 190 -37.87 15.49 -49.75
C ALA A 190 -38.43 14.76 -50.99
N SER A 191 -37.96 13.54 -51.27
CA SER A 191 -38.46 12.71 -52.37
C SER A 191 -39.91 12.25 -52.15
N LEU A 192 -40.26 11.87 -50.92
CA LEU A 192 -41.61 11.46 -50.54
C LEU A 192 -42.59 12.65 -50.58
N GLN A 193 -42.15 13.84 -50.18
CA GLN A 193 -42.95 15.07 -50.32
C GLN A 193 -43.22 15.40 -51.79
N ALA A 194 -42.21 15.30 -52.66
CA ALA A 194 -42.38 15.52 -54.10
C ALA A 194 -43.32 14.48 -54.74
N LEU A 195 -43.21 13.20 -54.34
CA LEU A 195 -44.11 12.14 -54.78
C LEU A 195 -45.55 12.38 -54.30
N GLN A 196 -45.74 12.76 -53.04
CA GLN A 196 -47.05 13.09 -52.47
C GLN A 196 -47.74 14.22 -53.25
N GLU A 197 -47.00 15.27 -53.61
CA GLU A 197 -47.54 16.38 -54.39
C GLU A 197 -47.88 15.97 -55.84
N SER A 198 -47.07 15.11 -56.47
CA SER A 198 -47.39 14.51 -57.78
C SER A 198 -48.69 13.69 -57.73
N THR A 199 -48.79 12.74 -56.79
CA THR A 199 -49.99 11.90 -56.62
C THR A 199 -51.23 12.73 -56.29
N ARG A 200 -51.07 13.83 -55.55
CA ARG A 200 -52.16 14.79 -55.31
C ARG A 200 -52.62 15.49 -56.59
N SER A 201 -51.67 15.97 -57.40
CA SER A 201 -51.99 16.59 -58.70
C SER A 201 -52.65 15.61 -59.67
N GLU A 202 -52.23 14.34 -59.67
CA GLU A 202 -52.85 13.26 -60.44
C GLU A 202 -54.28 12.97 -59.97
N TYR A 203 -54.52 12.93 -58.65
CA TYR A 203 -55.85 12.76 -58.07
C TYR A 203 -56.80 13.92 -58.47
N ASP A 204 -56.34 15.17 -58.35
CA ASP A 204 -57.11 16.35 -58.75
C ASP A 204 -57.44 16.33 -60.26
N ALA A 205 -56.50 15.90 -61.10
CA ALA A 205 -56.72 15.74 -62.54
C ALA A 205 -57.73 14.62 -62.87
N LEU A 206 -57.62 13.48 -62.19
CA LEU A 206 -58.55 12.36 -62.33
C LEU A 206 -59.96 12.76 -61.87
N GLN A 207 -60.08 13.51 -60.77
CA GLN A 207 -61.36 14.02 -60.27
C GLN A 207 -62.02 14.98 -61.28
N ARG A 208 -61.25 15.86 -61.93
CA ARG A 208 -61.74 16.72 -63.02
C ARG A 208 -62.23 15.88 -64.21
N SER A 209 -61.42 14.93 -64.68
CA SER A 209 -61.79 14.07 -65.82
C SER A 209 -63.04 13.21 -65.55
N LEU A 210 -63.22 12.73 -64.31
CA LEU A 210 -64.46 12.07 -63.89
C LEU A 210 -65.65 13.03 -63.91
N SER A 211 -65.49 14.27 -63.43
CA SER A 211 -66.56 15.28 -63.48
C SER A 211 -66.97 15.63 -64.92
N GLU A 212 -66.00 15.77 -65.83
CA GLU A 212 -66.22 15.99 -67.26
C GLU A 212 -66.96 14.82 -67.90
N ARG A 213 -66.48 13.57 -67.72
CA ARG A 213 -67.15 12.37 -68.25
C ARG A 213 -68.56 12.18 -67.69
N THR A 214 -68.81 12.54 -66.42
CA THR A 214 -70.19 12.48 -65.88
C THR A 214 -71.11 13.52 -66.52
N ALA A 215 -70.60 14.72 -66.84
CA ALA A 215 -71.35 15.73 -67.57
C ALA A 215 -71.61 15.32 -69.03
N GLU A 216 -70.59 14.81 -69.74
CA GLU A 216 -70.73 14.24 -71.10
C GLU A 216 -71.77 13.12 -71.15
N LEU A 217 -71.70 12.18 -70.21
CA LEU A 217 -72.60 11.04 -70.13
C LEU A 217 -74.05 11.49 -69.83
N GLN A 218 -74.23 12.54 -69.04
CA GLN A 218 -75.53 13.14 -68.81
C GLN A 218 -76.05 13.84 -70.08
N GLN A 219 -75.21 14.62 -70.77
CA GLN A 219 -75.56 15.26 -72.05
C GLN A 219 -75.93 14.23 -73.13
N ALA A 220 -75.19 13.12 -73.21
CA ALA A 220 -75.47 12.02 -74.13
C ALA A 220 -76.80 11.32 -73.82
N LYS A 221 -77.13 11.10 -72.54
CA LYS A 221 -78.45 10.59 -72.11
C LYS A 221 -79.58 11.53 -72.51
N ASP A 222 -79.42 12.83 -72.32
CA ASP A 222 -80.45 13.82 -72.65
C ASP A 222 -80.60 14.01 -74.16
N ALA A 223 -79.51 13.94 -74.92
CA ALA A 223 -79.54 13.85 -76.38
C ALA A 223 -80.28 12.59 -76.86
N MET A 224 -80.01 11.42 -76.26
CA MET A 224 -80.69 10.16 -76.59
C MET A 224 -82.19 10.21 -76.28
N ARG A 225 -82.59 10.80 -75.15
CA ARG A 225 -84.00 11.09 -74.81
C ARG A 225 -84.64 11.99 -75.88
N SER A 226 -83.97 13.09 -76.26
CA SER A 226 -84.47 14.02 -77.28
C SER A 226 -84.64 13.35 -78.66
N SER A 227 -83.71 12.46 -79.04
CA SER A 227 -83.80 11.67 -80.26
C SER A 227 -84.97 10.67 -80.21
N GLY A 228 -85.17 10.01 -79.05
CA GLY A 228 -86.35 9.16 -78.82
C GLY A 228 -87.67 9.91 -78.97
N PHE A 229 -87.78 11.13 -78.42
CA PHE A 229 -88.97 11.97 -78.63
C PHE A 229 -89.17 12.35 -80.10
N ARG A 230 -88.10 12.68 -80.84
CA ARG A 230 -88.17 12.98 -82.28
C ARG A 230 -88.61 11.78 -83.09
N LEU A 231 -88.06 10.58 -82.82
CA LEU A 231 -88.45 9.33 -83.48
C LEU A 231 -89.92 9.00 -83.21
N ASN A 232 -90.40 9.16 -81.98
CA ASN A 232 -91.80 8.95 -81.62
C ASN A 232 -92.73 9.96 -82.32
N SER A 233 -92.33 11.23 -82.44
CA SER A 233 -93.09 12.25 -83.21
C SER A 233 -93.15 11.89 -84.69
N LEU A 234 -91.99 11.57 -85.30
CA LEU A 234 -91.89 11.23 -86.71
C LEU A 234 -92.65 9.93 -87.04
N GLN A 235 -92.67 8.95 -86.13
CA GLN A 235 -93.50 7.76 -86.24
C GLN A 235 -94.99 8.13 -86.19
N GLY A 236 -95.42 8.97 -85.24
CA GLY A 236 -96.80 9.45 -85.17
C GLY A 236 -97.22 10.31 -86.38
N GLU A 237 -96.29 11.05 -86.99
CA GLU A 237 -96.49 11.77 -88.25
C GLU A 237 -96.58 10.80 -89.44
N TYR A 238 -95.72 9.78 -89.49
CA TYR A 238 -95.79 8.72 -90.50
C TYR A 238 -97.10 7.91 -90.40
N ASP A 239 -97.56 7.58 -89.19
CA ASP A 239 -98.84 6.88 -88.98
C ASP A 239 -100.04 7.74 -89.41
N LYS A 240 -100.01 9.06 -89.14
CA LYS A 240 -101.01 10.01 -89.69
C LYS A 240 -100.97 10.07 -91.21
N LEU A 241 -99.78 10.22 -91.80
CA LEU A 241 -99.59 10.28 -93.25
C LEU A 241 -100.04 8.98 -93.93
N LYS A 242 -99.78 7.83 -93.30
CA LYS A 242 -100.27 6.52 -93.73
C LYS A 242 -101.80 6.45 -93.69
N VAL A 243 -102.44 6.96 -92.65
CA VAL A 243 -103.91 7.07 -92.60
C VAL A 243 -104.47 8.00 -93.69
N GLU A 244 -103.77 9.08 -94.04
CA GLU A 244 -104.15 9.95 -95.16
C GLU A 244 -103.94 9.29 -96.53
N TYR A 245 -102.83 8.58 -96.71
CA TYR A 245 -102.56 7.76 -97.90
C TYR A 245 -103.62 6.65 -98.08
N ASP A 246 -103.95 5.93 -97.00
CA ASP A 246 -105.00 4.90 -97.00
C ASP A 246 -106.40 5.49 -97.25
N LYS A 247 -106.64 6.77 -96.93
CA LYS A 247 -107.89 7.46 -97.32
C LYS A 247 -107.91 7.78 -98.82
N LEU A 248 -106.78 8.18 -99.39
CA LEU A 248 -106.63 8.45 -100.84
C LEU A 248 -106.76 7.17 -101.69
N PHE A 249 -106.38 6.01 -101.16
CA PHE A 249 -106.37 4.73 -101.90
C PHE A 249 -107.55 3.79 -101.60
N ARG A 250 -108.53 4.19 -100.78
CA ARG A 250 -109.78 3.44 -100.63
C ARG A 250 -110.64 3.57 -101.90
N PRO A 251 -111.25 2.49 -102.41
CA PRO A 251 -112.17 2.59 -103.53
C PRO A 251 -113.37 3.47 -103.13
N ALA A 252 -113.54 4.59 -103.83
CA ALA A 252 -114.58 5.56 -103.55
C ALA A 252 -115.97 4.94 -103.76
N ARG A 253 -116.67 4.63 -102.65
CA ARG A 253 -118.09 4.25 -102.68
C ARG A 253 -118.96 5.50 -102.84
N SER A 254 -118.90 6.11 -104.02
CA SER A 254 -119.86 7.14 -104.44
C SER A 254 -121.27 6.53 -104.58
N PRO A 255 -122.35 7.24 -104.17
CA PRO A 255 -123.72 6.76 -104.24
C PRO A 255 -124.49 7.21 -105.51
N GLU A 256 -123.84 7.80 -106.52
CA GLU A 256 -124.51 8.10 -107.79
C GLU A 256 -124.84 6.83 -108.57
N GLY A 257 -126.07 6.75 -109.11
CA GLY A 257 -126.49 5.66 -110.02
C GLY A 257 -127.20 4.46 -109.37
N ARG A 258 -127.64 4.53 -108.11
CA ARG A 258 -128.43 3.45 -107.48
C ARG A 258 -129.90 3.84 -107.30
N TYR A 259 -130.79 2.90 -107.62
CA TYR A 259 -132.24 3.00 -107.43
C TYR A 259 -132.76 1.81 -106.61
N GLN A 260 -133.85 1.98 -105.88
CA GLN A 260 -134.44 0.90 -105.09
C GLN A 260 -135.19 -0.08 -106.00
N VAL A 261 -134.97 -1.38 -105.77
CA VAL A 261 -135.65 -2.47 -106.49
C VAL A 261 -136.37 -3.33 -105.45
N ILE A 262 -137.68 -3.54 -105.65
CA ILE A 262 -138.49 -4.44 -104.82
C ILE A 262 -138.77 -5.70 -105.64
N VAL A 263 -138.29 -6.85 -105.16
CA VAL A 263 -138.49 -8.16 -105.80
C VAL A 263 -139.43 -9.01 -104.95
N ARG A 264 -140.50 -9.49 -105.57
CA ARG A 264 -141.52 -10.36 -104.99
C ARG A 264 -141.45 -11.75 -105.64
N TYR A 265 -141.45 -12.77 -104.80
CA TYR A 265 -141.48 -14.16 -105.23
C TYR A 265 -142.87 -14.74 -104.96
N SER A 266 -143.50 -15.33 -105.97
CA SER A 266 -144.79 -16.01 -105.86
C SER A 266 -144.75 -17.35 -106.61
N LYS A 267 -145.77 -18.19 -106.43
CA LYS A 267 -145.86 -19.51 -107.07
C LYS A 267 -147.29 -19.75 -107.52
N VAL A 268 -147.49 -19.98 -108.81
CA VAL A 268 -148.80 -20.20 -109.44
C VAL A 268 -148.69 -21.47 -110.28
N ASP A 269 -149.65 -22.39 -110.12
CA ASP A 269 -149.69 -23.72 -110.77
C ASP A 269 -148.33 -24.46 -110.75
N GLY A 270 -147.66 -24.42 -109.61
CA GLY A 270 -146.40 -25.14 -109.36
C GLY A 270 -145.13 -24.46 -109.89
N ALA A 271 -145.23 -23.49 -110.79
CA ALA A 271 -144.09 -22.75 -111.33
C ALA A 271 -143.75 -21.50 -110.47
N PRO A 272 -142.46 -21.20 -110.22
CA PRO A 272 -142.06 -19.97 -109.54
C PRO A 272 -142.18 -18.76 -110.47
N ARG A 273 -142.84 -17.70 -110.00
CA ARG A 273 -142.97 -16.41 -110.68
C ARG A 273 -142.21 -15.36 -109.87
N ILE A 274 -141.26 -14.68 -110.51
CA ILE A 274 -140.52 -13.57 -109.90
C ILE A 274 -141.06 -12.28 -110.52
N GLU A 275 -141.50 -11.37 -109.67
CA GLU A 275 -142.06 -10.08 -110.05
C GLU A 275 -141.19 -8.99 -109.44
N PHE A 276 -140.69 -8.06 -110.24
CA PHE A 276 -139.86 -6.95 -109.77
C PHE A 276 -140.48 -5.60 -110.13
N THR A 277 -140.11 -4.57 -109.37
CA THR A 277 -140.51 -3.18 -109.64
C THR A 277 -139.43 -2.22 -109.15
N THR A 278 -139.36 -1.04 -109.76
CA THR A 278 -138.39 0.03 -109.47
C THR A 278 -139.13 1.36 -109.34
N ASP A 279 -138.57 2.32 -108.60
CA ASP A 279 -139.21 3.63 -108.30
C ASP A 279 -139.64 4.45 -109.55
N VAL A 280 -139.20 4.06 -110.74
CA VAL A 280 -139.45 4.79 -112.01
C VAL A 280 -140.57 4.15 -112.85
N ALA A 281 -141.05 2.94 -112.51
CA ALA A 281 -142.07 2.22 -113.27
C ALA A 281 -143.17 1.63 -112.37
N SER A 282 -144.38 2.20 -112.42
CA SER A 282 -145.52 1.76 -111.60
C SER A 282 -146.16 0.48 -112.13
N GLY A 283 -145.54 -0.66 -111.84
CA GLY A 283 -146.04 -1.99 -112.19
C GLY A 283 -145.08 -3.09 -111.75
N TYR A 284 -145.63 -4.27 -111.45
CA TYR A 284 -144.84 -5.47 -111.20
C TYR A 284 -144.64 -6.21 -112.52
N GLU A 285 -143.43 -6.18 -113.06
CA GLU A 285 -143.06 -6.94 -114.25
C GLU A 285 -142.57 -8.34 -113.86
N THR A 286 -143.01 -9.36 -114.60
CA THR A 286 -142.54 -10.74 -114.39
C THR A 286 -141.24 -10.97 -115.15
N ILE A 287 -140.17 -11.31 -114.42
CA ILE A 287 -138.82 -11.53 -114.99
C ILE A 287 -138.32 -12.94 -114.63
N SER A 288 -137.50 -13.53 -115.51
CA SER A 288 -136.86 -14.82 -115.21
C SER A 288 -135.64 -14.65 -114.29
N ARG A 289 -135.30 -15.69 -113.52
CA ARG A 289 -134.22 -15.60 -112.53
C ARG A 289 -132.86 -15.21 -113.13
N ALA A 290 -132.55 -15.68 -114.33
CA ALA A 290 -131.28 -15.39 -115.00
C ALA A 290 -131.15 -13.92 -115.42
N GLU A 291 -132.27 -13.27 -115.77
CA GLU A 291 -132.30 -11.85 -116.15
C GLU A 291 -132.25 -10.94 -114.92
N LEU A 292 -132.77 -11.39 -113.77
CA LEU A 292 -132.63 -10.69 -112.49
C LEU A 292 -131.16 -10.70 -112.01
N GLU A 293 -130.44 -11.82 -112.16
CA GLU A 293 -129.04 -11.95 -111.72
C GLU A 293 -128.04 -11.24 -112.66
N GLN A 294 -128.49 -10.68 -113.80
CA GLN A 294 -127.68 -9.90 -114.74
C GLN A 294 -127.89 -8.37 -114.64
N ARG A 295 -128.75 -7.88 -113.72
CA ARG A 295 -129.05 -6.45 -113.51
C ARG A 295 -128.66 -5.98 -112.12
#